data_AF-A0AB37G2M1-F1
#
_entry.id   AF-A0AB37G2M1-F1
#
_cell.length_a   1.000
_cell.length_b   1.000
_cell.length_c   1.000
_cell.angle_alpha   90.00
_cell.angle_beta   90.00
_cell.angle_gamma   90.00
#
_symmetry.space_group_name_H-M   'P 1'
#
loop_
_entity.id
_entity.type
_entity.pdbx_description
1 polymer ?
#
loop_
_entity_poly.entity_id
_entity_poly.type
_entity_poly.pdbx_seq_one_letter_code
_entity_poly.pdbx_strand_id
1 'polypeptide(L)'
;MRHDNWKSIAENVWKTPTSISDRLHSDNIVLDSLVALHEKRGDSVKILFDISYRDGILQQYQAYIDQGKLADATEESSDHFQKELKKMIQELQSKIDGVGIFIWNYGQDEKTTATQHTTINFSTFFTPMSKDKSVAEWLDDAVNGQVNSYGLELLE
;
A
#
# COMPACT_ATOMS: atom_id res chain seq x y z
N MET A 1 -2.79 -0.48 6.21
CA MET A 1 -3.37 -1.18 7.36
C MET A 1 -2.80 -0.56 8.62
N ARG A 2 -3.62 0.14 9.41
CA ARG A 2 -3.18 0.99 10.52
C ARG A 2 -3.72 0.49 11.87
N HIS A 3 -2.87 0.47 12.91
CA HIS A 3 -3.23 0.13 14.30
C HIS A 3 -2.11 0.51 15.27
N ASP A 4 -2.42 1.25 16.33
CA ASP A 4 -1.42 1.80 17.26
C ASP A 4 -0.59 0.74 18.01
N ASN A 5 -1.13 -0.47 18.22
CA ASN A 5 -0.46 -1.51 18.99
C ASN A 5 0.27 -2.56 18.15
N TRP A 6 0.66 -2.28 16.91
CA TRP A 6 1.35 -3.29 16.07
C TRP A 6 2.57 -3.91 16.75
N LYS A 7 3.40 -3.10 17.42
CA LYS A 7 4.56 -3.61 18.17
C LYS A 7 4.14 -4.61 19.26
N SER A 8 3.19 -4.23 20.10
CA SER A 8 2.70 -5.08 21.19
C SER A 8 2.04 -6.36 20.65
N ILE A 9 1.29 -6.28 19.56
CA ILE A 9 0.70 -7.45 18.90
C ILE A 9 1.80 -8.40 18.42
N ALA A 10 2.83 -7.86 17.74
CA ALA A 10 3.95 -8.64 17.26
C ALA A 10 4.70 -9.34 18.40
N GLU A 11 4.95 -8.66 19.52
CA GLU A 11 5.68 -9.19 20.67
C GLU A 11 4.84 -10.18 21.50
N ASN A 12 3.60 -9.83 21.81
CA ASN A 12 2.83 -10.51 22.85
C ASN A 12 1.82 -11.52 22.30
N VAL A 13 1.29 -11.28 21.09
CA VAL A 13 0.31 -12.17 20.45
C VAL A 13 1.02 -13.11 19.47
N TRP A 14 1.69 -12.55 18.47
CA TRP A 14 2.37 -13.35 17.44
C TRP A 14 3.70 -13.93 17.93
N LYS A 15 4.29 -13.33 18.98
CA LYS A 15 5.58 -13.73 19.55
C LYS A 15 6.68 -13.79 18.48
N THR A 16 6.73 -12.76 17.65
CA THR A 16 7.75 -12.66 16.60
C THR A 16 9.14 -12.48 17.20
N PRO A 17 10.22 -12.87 16.49
CA PRO A 17 11.57 -12.54 16.90
C PRO A 17 11.75 -11.02 17.06
N THR A 18 12.64 -10.60 17.97
CA THR A 18 12.95 -9.18 18.20
C THR A 18 13.38 -8.46 16.92
N SER A 19 14.11 -9.15 16.03
CA SER A 19 14.48 -8.62 14.72
C SER A 19 13.27 -8.28 13.82
N ILE A 20 12.08 -8.78 14.13
CA ILE A 20 10.81 -8.40 13.49
C ILE A 20 10.10 -7.32 14.32
N SER A 21 9.87 -7.54 15.62
CA SER A 21 9.09 -6.59 16.43
C SER A 21 9.78 -5.24 16.63
N ASP A 22 11.11 -5.19 16.72
CA ASP A 22 11.86 -3.95 16.98
C ASP A 22 11.72 -2.93 15.85
N ARG A 23 11.45 -3.38 14.63
CA ARG A 23 11.26 -2.50 13.46
C ARG A 23 9.89 -1.81 13.47
N LEU A 24 8.93 -2.31 14.25
CA LEU A 24 7.58 -1.76 14.32
C LEU A 24 7.52 -0.67 15.38
N HIS A 25 7.25 0.56 14.97
CA HIS A 25 7.27 1.74 15.83
C HIS A 25 6.18 2.77 15.49
N SER A 26 5.38 2.55 14.46
CA SER A 26 4.23 3.38 14.09
C SER A 26 2.93 2.56 14.05
N ASP A 27 1.84 3.26 13.74
CA ASP A 27 0.56 2.64 13.45
C ASP A 27 0.55 1.91 12.10
N ASN A 28 1.56 2.07 11.24
CA ASN A 28 1.58 1.52 9.89
C ASN A 28 2.66 0.44 9.73
N ILE A 29 2.26 -0.81 9.96
CA ILE A 29 3.15 -1.98 9.88
C ILE A 29 3.85 -2.14 8.51
N VAL A 30 3.20 -1.70 7.42
CA VAL A 30 3.74 -1.80 6.06
C VAL A 30 4.84 -0.76 5.86
N LEU A 31 4.58 0.49 6.24
CA LEU A 31 5.57 1.58 6.17
C LEU A 31 6.82 1.23 6.97
N ASP A 32 6.65 0.83 8.24
CA ASP A 32 7.77 0.43 9.11
C ASP A 32 8.59 -0.71 8.50
N SER A 33 7.92 -1.70 7.92
CA SER A 33 8.58 -2.85 7.31
C SER A 33 9.38 -2.48 6.05
N LEU A 34 8.86 -1.60 5.20
CA LEU A 34 9.53 -1.15 3.98
C LEU A 34 10.70 -0.21 4.29
N VAL A 35 10.54 0.69 5.25
CA VAL A 35 11.63 1.58 5.70
C VAL A 35 12.76 0.76 6.30
N ALA A 36 12.47 -0.19 7.19
CA ALA A 36 13.48 -1.07 7.76
C ALA A 36 14.18 -1.94 6.71
N LEU A 37 13.47 -2.33 5.63
CA LEU A 37 14.09 -3.03 4.50
C LEU A 37 15.09 -2.12 3.78
N HIS A 38 14.70 -0.87 3.49
CA HIS A 38 15.57 0.12 2.86
C HIS A 38 16.81 0.42 3.73
N GLU A 39 16.64 0.71 5.02
CA GLU A 39 17.74 0.99 5.95
C GLU A 39 18.75 -0.17 6.02
N LYS A 40 18.26 -1.41 5.95
CA LYS A 40 19.10 -2.61 6.01
C LYS A 40 19.87 -2.88 4.71
N ARG A 41 19.31 -2.53 3.55
CA ARG A 41 19.80 -2.97 2.23
C ARG A 41 20.29 -1.83 1.35
N GLY A 42 19.91 -0.59 1.63
CA GLY A 42 20.14 0.58 0.78
C GLY A 42 19.80 0.27 -0.68
N ASP A 43 20.67 0.71 -1.58
CA ASP A 43 20.49 0.58 -3.03
C ASP A 43 20.69 -0.86 -3.56
N SER A 44 20.99 -1.83 -2.69
CA SER A 44 21.07 -3.24 -3.12
C SER A 44 19.70 -3.85 -3.43
N VAL A 45 18.60 -3.15 -3.11
CA VAL A 45 17.23 -3.53 -3.43
C VAL A 45 16.47 -2.34 -3.99
N LYS A 46 15.55 -2.61 -4.91
CA LYS A 46 14.55 -1.64 -5.38
C LYS A 46 13.25 -1.94 -4.65
N ILE A 47 12.60 -0.91 -4.11
CA ILE A 47 11.34 -1.04 -3.40
C ILE A 47 10.24 -0.47 -4.27
N LEU A 48 9.23 -1.31 -4.51
CA LEU A 48 8.05 -1.00 -5.31
C LEU A 48 6.81 -1.18 -4.43
N PHE A 49 5.86 -0.27 -4.56
CA PHE A 49 4.59 -0.32 -3.86
C PHE A 49 3.43 -0.04 -4.82
N ASP A 50 2.50 -0.98 -4.95
CA ASP A 50 1.35 -0.88 -5.84
C ASP A 50 0.05 -1.02 -5.05
N ILE A 51 -0.95 -0.20 -5.38
CA ILE A 51 -2.27 -0.26 -4.74
C ILE A 51 -3.37 0.40 -5.59
N SER A 52 -4.62 -0.07 -5.47
CA SER A 52 -5.77 0.70 -5.96
C SER A 52 -6.14 1.82 -4.98
N TYR A 53 -6.42 3.02 -5.48
CA TYR A 53 -6.44 4.23 -4.64
C TYR A 53 -7.53 4.27 -3.54
N ARG A 54 -8.58 3.46 -3.70
CA ARG A 54 -9.69 3.28 -2.75
C ARG A 54 -10.00 1.79 -2.54
N ASP A 55 -8.98 0.95 -2.34
CA ASP A 55 -9.12 -0.51 -2.24
C ASP A 55 -10.22 -0.95 -1.25
N GLY A 56 -11.33 -1.49 -1.78
CA GLY A 56 -12.52 -1.78 -0.98
C GLY A 56 -12.33 -2.91 0.03
N ILE A 57 -11.45 -3.88 -0.23
CA ILE A 57 -11.21 -4.98 0.71
C ILE A 57 -10.30 -4.52 1.86
N LEU A 58 -9.30 -3.67 1.57
CA LEU A 58 -8.47 -3.09 2.61
C LEU A 58 -9.27 -2.13 3.50
N GLN A 59 -10.26 -1.42 2.95
CA GLN A 59 -11.21 -0.64 3.75
C GLN A 59 -12.03 -1.52 4.70
N GLN A 60 -12.60 -2.63 4.21
CA GLN A 60 -13.34 -3.58 5.05
C GLN A 60 -12.47 -4.13 6.18
N TYR A 61 -11.21 -4.46 5.88
CA TYR A 61 -10.28 -4.96 6.89
C TYR A 61 -9.87 -3.88 7.88
N GLN A 62 -9.71 -2.63 7.45
CA GLN A 62 -9.46 -1.51 8.35
C GLN A 62 -10.66 -1.30 9.30
N ALA A 63 -11.89 -1.40 8.81
CA ALA A 63 -13.08 -1.36 9.67
C ALA A 63 -13.10 -2.49 10.72
N TYR A 64 -12.62 -3.68 10.36
CA TYR A 64 -12.46 -4.78 11.32
C TYR A 64 -11.44 -4.45 12.41
N ILE A 65 -10.31 -3.84 12.04
CA ILE A 65 -9.30 -3.40 13.01
C ILE A 65 -9.88 -2.33 13.95
N ASP A 66 -10.59 -1.35 13.40
CA ASP A 66 -11.06 -0.18 14.16
C ASP A 66 -12.28 -0.49 15.04
N GLN A 67 -13.17 -1.39 14.58
CA GLN A 67 -14.50 -1.60 15.16
C GLN A 67 -14.76 -3.05 15.58
N GLY A 68 -13.85 -3.98 15.29
CA GLY A 68 -14.00 -5.42 15.56
C GLY A 68 -14.97 -6.15 14.62
N LYS A 69 -15.42 -5.51 13.53
CA LYS A 69 -16.33 -6.11 12.54
C LYS A 69 -15.98 -5.67 11.12
N LEU A 70 -16.11 -6.58 10.16
CA LEU A 70 -16.07 -6.20 8.74
C LEU A 70 -17.27 -5.29 8.44
N ALA A 71 -17.03 -4.26 7.64
CA ALA A 71 -18.07 -3.35 7.16
C ALA A 71 -17.79 -3.00 5.71
N ASP A 72 -18.82 -3.06 4.86
CA ASP A 72 -18.70 -2.71 3.44
C ASP A 72 -18.16 -1.28 3.27
N ALA A 73 -17.45 -1.08 2.16
CA ALA A 73 -16.95 0.25 1.81
C ALA A 73 -18.12 1.22 1.57
N THR A 74 -17.95 2.44 2.03
CA THR A 74 -18.83 3.58 1.75
C THR A 74 -18.02 4.65 1.01
N GLU A 75 -18.70 5.67 0.48
CA GLU A 75 -18.03 6.85 -0.06
C GLU A 75 -17.12 7.50 0.99
N GLU A 76 -17.62 7.67 2.22
CA GLU A 76 -16.86 8.23 3.35
C GLU A 76 -15.61 7.41 3.71
N SER A 77 -15.74 6.08 3.80
CA SER A 77 -14.58 5.23 4.10
C SER A 77 -13.57 5.23 2.95
N SER A 78 -14.04 5.39 1.71
CA SER A 78 -13.18 5.45 0.53
C SER A 78 -12.40 6.76 0.47
N ASP A 79 -13.04 7.89 0.75
CA ASP A 79 -12.37 9.20 0.89
C ASP A 79 -11.34 9.17 2.02
N HIS A 80 -11.70 8.58 3.17
CA HIS A 80 -10.78 8.42 4.29
C HIS A 80 -9.58 7.55 3.91
N PHE A 81 -9.81 6.42 3.24
CA PHE A 81 -8.76 5.52 2.79
C PHE A 81 -7.78 6.21 1.84
N GLN A 82 -8.29 6.94 0.84
CA GLN A 82 -7.45 7.69 -0.10
C GLN A 82 -6.58 8.72 0.62
N LYS A 83 -7.12 9.42 1.63
CA LYS A 83 -6.36 10.38 2.44
C LYS A 83 -5.24 9.70 3.23
N GLU A 84 -5.51 8.57 3.89
CA GLU A 84 -4.48 7.82 4.62
C GLU A 84 -3.45 7.20 3.67
N LEU A 85 -3.87 6.77 2.48
CA LEU A 85 -2.96 6.33 1.43
C LEU A 85 -2.06 7.47 0.97
N LYS A 86 -2.59 8.66 0.72
CA LYS A 86 -1.79 9.86 0.37
C LYS A 86 -0.70 10.11 1.40
N LYS A 87 -1.06 10.10 2.68
CA LYS A 87 -0.11 10.26 3.79
C LYS A 87 0.96 9.16 3.77
N MET A 88 0.57 7.90 3.64
CA MET A 88 1.51 6.78 3.56
C MET A 88 2.48 6.90 2.38
N ILE A 89 2.00 7.29 1.20
CA ILE A 89 2.86 7.47 0.01
C ILE A 89 3.86 8.61 0.22
N GLN A 90 3.43 9.73 0.79
CA GLN A 90 4.32 10.84 1.15
C GLN A 90 5.38 10.41 2.18
N GLU A 91 4.98 9.62 3.19
CA GLU A 91 5.90 9.05 4.17
C GLU A 91 6.89 8.06 3.53
N LEU A 92 6.46 7.21 2.60
CA LEU A 92 7.37 6.31 1.86
C LEU A 92 8.37 7.10 1.03
N GLN A 93 7.90 8.06 0.22
CA GLN A 93 8.76 8.86 -0.67
C GLN A 93 9.74 9.76 0.09
N SER A 94 9.42 10.17 1.32
CA SER A 94 10.34 10.95 2.17
C SER A 94 11.38 10.11 2.90
N LYS A 95 11.18 8.78 3.01
CA LYS A 95 12.05 7.87 3.78
C LYS A 95 12.83 6.89 2.92
N ILE A 96 12.42 6.67 1.67
CA ILE A 96 13.00 5.69 0.76
C ILE A 96 13.26 6.39 -0.58
N ASP A 97 14.51 6.81 -0.77
CA ASP A 97 14.92 7.41 -2.03
C ASP A 97 14.75 6.40 -3.18
N GLY A 98 14.14 6.85 -4.28
CA GLY A 98 13.93 6.01 -5.45
C GLY A 98 12.85 4.93 -5.30
N VAL A 99 11.96 5.02 -4.30
CA VAL A 99 10.79 4.14 -4.22
C VAL A 99 9.88 4.32 -5.45
N GLY A 100 9.48 3.22 -6.08
CA GLY A 100 8.50 3.22 -7.18
C GLY A 100 7.10 3.03 -6.63
N ILE A 101 6.15 3.87 -7.08
CA ILE A 101 4.75 3.81 -6.65
C ILE A 101 3.83 3.59 -7.86
N PHE A 102 2.91 2.64 -7.79
CA PHE A 102 1.94 2.42 -8.87
C PHE A 102 0.52 2.44 -8.32
N ILE A 103 -0.26 3.46 -8.70
CA ILE A 103 -1.64 3.63 -8.25
C ILE A 103 -2.59 3.55 -9.44
N TRP A 104 -3.70 2.83 -9.25
CA TRP A 104 -4.76 2.69 -10.25
C TRP A 104 -6.16 2.85 -9.65
N ASN A 105 -7.16 3.00 -10.53
CA ASN A 105 -8.58 3.15 -10.19
C ASN A 105 -9.51 2.13 -10.87
N TYR A 106 -8.96 1.04 -11.41
CA TYR A 106 -9.76 -0.03 -12.04
C TYR A 106 -10.85 -0.59 -11.12
N GLY A 107 -12.03 -0.85 -11.71
CA GLY A 107 -13.15 -1.46 -11.01
C GLY A 107 -13.78 -0.54 -9.96
N GLN A 108 -13.70 0.78 -10.15
CA GLN A 108 -14.33 1.75 -9.25
C GLN A 108 -15.86 1.59 -9.27
N ASP A 109 -16.43 1.39 -8.08
CA ASP A 109 -17.87 1.30 -7.89
C ASP A 109 -18.52 2.68 -7.91
N GLU A 110 -19.66 2.83 -8.59
CA GLU A 110 -20.32 4.12 -8.79
C GLU A 110 -20.93 4.71 -7.50
N LYS A 111 -21.26 3.87 -6.50
CA LYS A 111 -21.95 4.30 -5.28
C LYS A 111 -21.00 4.52 -4.12
N THR A 112 -20.12 3.56 -3.90
CA THR A 112 -19.18 3.54 -2.79
C THR A 112 -17.86 4.19 -3.17
N THR A 113 -17.57 4.34 -4.47
CA THR A 113 -16.29 4.82 -5.02
C THR A 113 -15.09 3.94 -4.69
N ALA A 114 -15.32 2.77 -4.09
CA ALA A 114 -14.27 1.81 -3.78
C ALA A 114 -13.72 1.17 -5.06
N THR A 115 -12.44 0.82 -5.06
CA THR A 115 -11.76 0.18 -6.19
C THR A 115 -11.43 -1.27 -5.93
N GLN A 116 -11.16 -2.02 -7.00
CA GLN A 116 -10.87 -3.45 -6.95
C GLN A 116 -9.68 -3.76 -6.05
N HIS A 117 -9.78 -4.87 -5.30
CA HIS A 117 -8.67 -5.45 -4.56
C HIS A 117 -7.83 -6.39 -5.41
N THR A 118 -6.53 -6.11 -5.38
CA THR A 118 -5.44 -6.73 -6.14
C THR A 118 -5.61 -6.71 -7.66
N THR A 119 -4.48 -6.87 -8.33
CA THR A 119 -4.40 -7.02 -9.79
C THR A 119 -3.58 -8.24 -10.21
N ILE A 120 -2.72 -8.78 -9.34
CA ILE A 120 -1.72 -9.80 -9.64
C ILE A 120 -2.25 -11.11 -10.26
N ASN A 121 -3.46 -11.53 -9.89
CA ASN A 121 -4.08 -12.77 -10.38
C ASN A 121 -5.06 -12.56 -11.53
N PHE A 122 -5.15 -11.34 -12.07
CA PHE A 122 -6.13 -10.95 -13.08
C PHE A 122 -5.44 -10.43 -14.33
N SER A 123 -6.17 -10.37 -15.45
CA SER A 123 -5.67 -9.76 -16.69
C SER A 123 -5.30 -8.28 -16.50
N THR A 124 -5.84 -7.63 -15.46
CA THR A 124 -5.51 -6.27 -15.05
C THR A 124 -4.02 -6.11 -14.72
N PHE A 125 -3.29 -7.18 -14.35
CA PHE A 125 -1.84 -7.11 -14.14
C PHE A 125 -1.09 -6.70 -15.41
N PHE A 126 -1.58 -7.15 -16.57
CA PHE A 126 -1.03 -6.86 -17.89
C PHE A 126 -1.79 -5.75 -18.63
N THR A 127 -2.85 -5.21 -18.03
CA THR A 127 -3.66 -4.16 -18.64
C THR A 127 -3.08 -2.80 -18.26
N PRO A 128 -2.95 -1.85 -19.20
CA PRO A 128 -2.60 -0.48 -18.87
C PRO A 128 -3.65 0.15 -17.95
N MET A 129 -3.26 0.54 -16.74
CA MET A 129 -4.17 1.10 -15.72
C MET A 129 -3.72 2.45 -15.17
N SER A 130 -2.51 2.91 -15.50
CA SER A 130 -2.00 4.21 -15.06
C SER A 130 -1.04 4.78 -16.11
N LYS A 131 -1.39 5.93 -16.71
CA LYS A 131 -0.62 6.58 -17.79
C LYS A 131 -0.14 5.61 -18.88
N ASP A 132 -1.06 4.77 -19.37
CA ASP A 132 -0.80 3.75 -20.40
C ASP A 132 0.24 2.68 -20.02
N LYS A 133 0.57 2.54 -18.73
CA LYS A 133 1.42 1.47 -18.19
C LYS A 133 0.60 0.44 -17.42
N SER A 134 0.96 -0.83 -17.59
CA SER A 134 0.50 -1.93 -16.73
C SER A 134 1.45 -2.14 -15.54
N VAL A 135 0.99 -2.87 -14.51
CA VAL A 135 1.84 -3.25 -13.38
C VAL A 135 2.97 -4.17 -13.84
N ALA A 136 2.69 -5.07 -14.81
CA ALA A 136 3.69 -5.94 -15.39
C ALA A 136 4.84 -5.15 -16.05
N GLU A 137 4.52 -4.16 -16.89
CA GLU A 137 5.52 -3.31 -17.54
C GLU A 137 6.29 -2.46 -16.54
N TRP A 138 5.60 -1.88 -15.55
CA TRP A 138 6.24 -1.12 -14.49
C TRP A 138 7.22 -1.96 -13.66
N LEU A 139 6.88 -3.21 -13.36
CA LEU A 139 7.77 -4.15 -12.70
C LEU A 139 8.99 -4.51 -13.57
N ASP A 140 8.78 -4.74 -14.87
CA ASP A 140 9.86 -5.02 -15.82
C ASP A 140 10.81 -3.82 -15.96
N ASP A 141 10.27 -2.60 -16.07
CA ASP A 141 11.02 -1.35 -16.07
C ASP A 141 11.93 -1.27 -14.83
N ALA A 142 11.39 -1.56 -13.64
CA ALA A 142 12.15 -1.55 -12.40
C ALA A 142 13.24 -2.63 -12.36
N VAL A 143 12.99 -3.85 -12.86
CA VAL A 143 14.02 -4.89 -13.02
C VAL A 143 15.17 -4.35 -13.86
N ASN A 144 14.85 -3.66 -14.96
CA ASN A 144 15.80 -3.04 -15.88
C ASN A 144 16.37 -1.69 -15.39
N GLY A 145 16.09 -1.29 -14.14
CA GLY A 145 16.70 -0.13 -13.49
C GLY A 145 15.92 1.18 -13.65
N GLN A 146 14.76 1.16 -14.30
CA GLN A 146 13.87 2.30 -14.46
C GLN A 146 12.78 2.28 -13.39
N VAL A 147 13.06 2.87 -12.23
CA VAL A 147 12.09 2.95 -11.15
C VAL A 147 11.32 4.26 -11.25
N ASN A 148 10.03 4.16 -11.61
CA ASN A 148 9.14 5.30 -11.81
C ASN A 148 7.89 5.19 -10.93
N SER A 149 7.20 6.32 -10.77
CA SER A 149 5.90 6.37 -10.08
C SER A 149 4.78 6.81 -11.02
N TYR A 150 3.61 6.17 -10.91
CA TYR A 150 2.43 6.38 -11.74
C TYR A 150 1.16 6.48 -10.88
N GLY A 151 0.19 7.30 -11.30
CA GLY A 151 -1.12 7.42 -10.65
C GLY A 151 -1.14 8.28 -9.38
N LEU A 152 -0.08 9.04 -9.09
CA LEU A 152 -0.05 9.93 -7.91
C LEU A 152 -1.13 11.02 -7.97
N GLU A 153 -1.54 11.43 -9.17
CA GLU A 153 -2.66 12.34 -9.38
C GLU A 153 -4.01 11.81 -8.87
N LEU A 154 -4.14 10.50 -8.66
CA LEU A 154 -5.32 9.88 -8.03
C LEU A 154 -5.39 10.13 -6.53
N LEU A 155 -4.40 10.79 -5.92
CA LEU A 155 -4.36 11.13 -4.50
C LEU A 155 -4.68 12.61 -4.24
N GLU A 156 -5.00 13.39 -5.27
CA GLU A 156 -5.39 14.81 -5.15
C GLU A 156 -6.88 15.02 -4.86
#